data_AF-A0AAU0KFA6-F1
#
_entry.id   AF-A0AAU0KFA6-F1
#
_cell.length_a   1.000
_cell.length_b   1.000
_cell.length_c   1.000
_cell.angle_alpha   90.00
_cell.angle_beta   90.00
_cell.angle_gamma   90.00
#
_symmetry.space_group_name_H-M   'P 1'
#
loop_
_entity.id
_entity.type
_entity.pdbx_description
1 polymer ?
#
loop_
_entity_poly.entity_id
_entity_poly.type
_entity_poly.pdbx_seq_one_letter_code
_entity_poly.pdbx_strand_id
1 'polypeptide(L)'
;MNEWTEQIAGYFDRVPMWPLVLLAIGIVFAGIYELFTRKRRADAADEFRAAILSTLSGLYPEPTRWPKSIDMYLSARLPVMHEIIESFRPSVPQKDIPAYNNDWDNYYDFCAEVTDDKCVEAEANPSLPDPKKKFHALVSSLLRYAD
;
A
#
# COMPACT_ATOMS: atom_id res chain seq x y z
N MET A 1 5.87 16.43 -54.35
CA MET A 1 6.38 16.45 -52.97
C MET A 1 6.31 17.91 -52.55
N ASN A 2 5.47 18.24 -51.58
CA ASN A 2 4.95 19.60 -51.39
C ASN A 2 6.02 20.57 -50.88
N GLU A 3 5.96 21.82 -51.31
CA GLU A 3 6.79 22.96 -50.86
C GLU A 3 7.01 22.99 -49.33
N TRP A 4 5.98 22.56 -48.56
CA TRP A 4 6.03 22.35 -47.11
C TRP A 4 7.13 21.39 -46.64
N THR A 5 7.35 20.26 -47.31
CA THR A 5 8.40 19.29 -46.94
C THR A 5 9.80 19.82 -47.20
N GLU A 6 9.99 20.61 -48.26
CA GLU A 6 11.28 21.26 -48.55
C GLU A 6 11.58 22.37 -47.55
N GLN A 7 10.56 23.12 -47.14
CA GLN A 7 10.69 24.18 -46.16
C GLN A 7 11.05 23.65 -44.76
N ILE A 8 10.46 22.52 -44.35
CA ILE A 8 10.79 21.81 -43.11
C ILE A 8 12.23 21.27 -43.16
N ALA A 9 12.62 20.65 -44.28
CA ALA A 9 13.97 20.11 -44.44
C ALA A 9 15.05 21.21 -44.38
N GLY A 10 14.84 22.33 -45.07
CA GLY A 10 15.76 23.48 -45.05
C GLY A 10 15.87 24.16 -43.68
N TYR A 11 14.85 24.02 -42.83
CA TYR A 11 14.89 24.51 -41.44
C TYR A 11 15.82 23.66 -40.57
N PHE A 12 15.74 22.33 -40.67
CA PHE A 12 16.61 21.42 -39.91
C PHE A 12 18.08 21.48 -40.34
N ASP A 13 18.37 21.92 -41.56
CA ASP A 13 19.74 22.08 -42.07
C ASP A 13 20.46 23.33 -41.49
N ARG A 14 19.69 24.34 -41.03
CA ARG A 14 20.22 25.60 -40.47
C ARG A 14 20.21 25.65 -38.95
N VAL A 15 19.36 24.86 -38.30
CA VAL A 15 19.18 24.92 -36.85
C VAL A 15 19.94 23.77 -36.21
N PRO A 16 20.71 24.02 -35.12
CA PRO A 16 21.42 22.96 -34.45
C PRO A 16 20.43 21.92 -33.88
N MET A 17 20.64 20.64 -34.19
CA MET A 17 19.75 19.53 -33.81
C MET A 17 19.88 19.10 -32.33
N TRP A 18 20.89 19.58 -31.62
CA TRP A 18 21.16 19.19 -30.23
C TRP A 18 19.96 19.41 -29.27
N PRO A 19 19.10 20.45 -29.39
CA PRO A 19 17.94 20.60 -28.51
C PRO A 19 16.93 19.46 -28.65
N LEU A 20 16.72 18.96 -29.87
CA LEU A 20 15.82 17.84 -30.14
C LEU A 20 16.40 16.53 -29.63
N VAL A 21 17.72 16.36 -29.75
CA VAL A 21 18.44 15.22 -29.16
C VAL A 21 18.32 15.23 -27.64
N LEU A 22 18.53 16.39 -26.99
CA LEU A 22 18.36 16.52 -25.54
C LEU A 22 16.92 16.24 -25.10
N LEU A 23 15.93 16.73 -25.86
CA LEU A 23 14.52 16.46 -25.59
C LEU A 23 14.19 14.97 -25.72
N ALA A 24 14.67 14.30 -26.78
CA ALA A 24 14.50 12.87 -26.96
C ALA A 24 15.14 12.07 -25.81
N ILE A 25 16.35 12.45 -25.39
CA ILE A 25 17.03 11.86 -24.24
C ILE A 25 16.21 12.06 -22.95
N GLY A 26 15.69 13.27 -22.72
CA GLY A 26 14.84 13.58 -21.57
C GLY A 26 13.57 12.72 -21.51
N ILE A 27 12.90 12.51 -22.65
CA ILE A 27 11.71 11.65 -22.75
C ILE A 27 12.07 10.20 -22.41
N VAL A 28 13.19 9.68 -22.93
CA VAL A 28 13.64 8.31 -22.65
C VAL A 28 13.91 8.14 -21.15
N PHE A 29 14.64 9.06 -20.52
CA PHE A 29 14.91 9.00 -19.09
C PHE A 29 13.63 9.11 -18.25
N ALA A 30 12.70 9.98 -18.62
CA ALA A 30 11.40 10.10 -17.96
C ALA A 30 10.61 8.78 -18.04
N GLY A 31 10.56 8.15 -19.21
CA GLY A 31 9.89 6.86 -19.39
C GLY A 31 10.53 5.73 -18.58
N ILE A 32 11.87 5.65 -18.54
CA ILE A 32 12.59 4.67 -17.71
C ILE A 32 12.30 4.91 -16.22
N TYR A 33 12.33 6.17 -15.78
CA TYR A 33 12.05 6.54 -14.40
C TYR A 33 10.60 6.18 -14.00
N GLU A 34 9.63 6.45 -14.87
CA GLU A 34 8.23 6.08 -14.66
C GLU A 34 8.05 4.55 -14.55
N LEU A 35 8.68 3.78 -15.45
CA LEU A 35 8.65 2.32 -15.38
C LEU A 35 9.27 1.78 -14.09
N PHE A 36 10.43 2.31 -13.69
CA PHE A 36 11.11 1.88 -12.47
C PHE A 36 10.31 2.21 -11.21
N THR A 37 9.74 3.43 -11.13
CA THR A 37 8.92 3.83 -9.99
C THR A 37 7.61 3.05 -9.91
N ARG A 38 6.96 2.78 -11.05
CA ARG A 38 5.77 1.93 -11.10
C ARG A 38 6.07 0.50 -10.67
N LYS A 39 7.17 -0.08 -11.16
CA LYS A 39 7.61 -1.42 -10.76
C LYS A 39 7.91 -1.47 -9.26
N ARG A 40 8.68 -0.51 -8.74
CA ARG A 40 9.04 -0.44 -7.32
C ARG A 40 7.82 -0.33 -6.41
N ARG A 41 6.78 0.41 -6.83
CA ARG A 41 5.51 0.50 -6.08
C ARG A 41 4.76 -0.83 -6.08
N ALA A 42 4.69 -1.51 -7.23
CA ALA A 42 4.06 -2.84 -7.31
C ALA A 42 4.80 -3.86 -6.43
N ASP A 43 6.13 -3.91 -6.52
CA ASP A 43 6.95 -4.81 -5.71
C ASP A 43 6.77 -4.53 -4.20
N ALA A 44 6.70 -3.26 -3.79
CA ALA A 44 6.46 -2.88 -2.39
C ALA A 44 5.04 -3.24 -1.91
N ALA A 45 4.02 -3.12 -2.78
CA ALA A 45 2.66 -3.51 -2.48
C ALA A 45 2.53 -5.03 -2.28
N ASP A 46 3.17 -5.81 -3.15
CA ASP A 46 3.21 -7.27 -3.04
C ASP A 46 3.93 -7.71 -1.75
N GLU A 47 5.07 -7.11 -1.43
CA GLU A 47 5.84 -7.40 -0.21
C GLU A 47 5.04 -7.04 1.05
N PHE A 48 4.41 -5.87 1.08
CA PHE A 48 3.55 -5.43 2.19
C PHE A 48 2.39 -6.40 2.43
N ARG A 49 1.68 -6.77 1.35
CA ARG A 49 0.56 -7.71 1.41
C ARG A 49 1.02 -9.08 1.92
N ALA A 50 2.12 -9.60 1.39
CA ALA A 50 2.69 -10.87 1.80
C ALA A 50 3.11 -10.85 3.27
N ALA A 51 3.73 -9.77 3.74
CA ALA A 51 4.18 -9.62 5.12
C ALA A 51 3.01 -9.56 6.11
N ILE A 52 1.94 -8.82 5.80
CA ILE A 52 0.72 -8.80 6.62
C ILE A 52 0.06 -10.18 6.67
N LEU A 53 -0.12 -10.83 5.51
CA LEU A 53 -0.74 -12.16 5.42
C LEU A 53 0.05 -13.22 6.18
N SER A 54 1.38 -13.14 6.14
CA SER A 54 2.27 -14.02 6.89
C SER A 54 2.16 -13.79 8.40
N THR A 55 2.24 -12.52 8.82
CA THR A 55 2.20 -12.12 10.24
C THR A 55 0.87 -12.48 10.91
N LEU A 56 -0.23 -12.27 10.19
CA LEU A 56 -1.60 -12.52 10.65
C LEU A 56 -2.14 -13.86 10.15
N SER A 57 -1.26 -14.78 9.73
CA SER A 57 -1.64 -16.10 9.26
C SER A 57 -2.51 -16.83 10.29
N GLY A 58 -3.63 -17.39 9.80
CA GLY A 58 -4.64 -18.05 10.63
C GLY A 58 -5.70 -17.13 11.25
N LEU A 59 -5.52 -15.81 11.24
CA LEU A 59 -6.55 -14.82 11.61
C LEU A 59 -7.13 -14.07 10.39
N TYR A 60 -6.31 -13.85 9.36
CA TYR A 60 -6.69 -13.15 8.12
C TYR A 60 -6.20 -13.96 6.91
N PRO A 61 -6.93 -14.01 5.77
CA PRO A 61 -8.21 -13.35 5.48
C PRO A 61 -9.41 -14.01 6.17
N GLU A 62 -9.43 -15.33 6.31
CA GLU A 62 -10.46 -16.03 7.08
C GLU A 62 -9.85 -16.65 8.35
N PRO A 63 -10.40 -16.35 9.53
CA PRO A 63 -9.86 -16.88 10.78
C PRO A 63 -10.10 -18.39 10.85
N THR A 64 -9.05 -19.19 10.68
CA THR A 64 -9.13 -20.66 10.78
C THR A 64 -9.20 -21.11 12.24
N ARG A 65 -8.53 -20.39 13.14
CA ARG A 65 -8.53 -20.67 14.57
C ARG A 65 -8.30 -19.38 15.36
N TRP A 66 -9.37 -18.81 15.91
CA TRP A 66 -9.25 -17.64 16.76
C TRP A 66 -8.49 -18.03 18.05
N PRO A 67 -7.39 -17.34 18.39
CA PRO A 67 -6.58 -17.70 19.55
C PRO A 67 -7.36 -17.43 20.84
N LYS A 68 -7.12 -18.27 21.86
CA LYS A 68 -7.42 -17.92 23.24
C LYS A 68 -6.35 -16.92 23.68
N SER A 69 -6.72 -15.84 24.38
CA SER A 69 -5.94 -14.63 24.66
C SER A 69 -5.56 -13.85 23.39
N ILE A 70 -6.57 -13.32 22.70
CA ILE A 70 -6.39 -12.52 21.49
C ILE A 70 -5.56 -11.25 21.73
N ASP A 71 -5.71 -10.65 22.90
CA ASP A 71 -4.95 -9.49 23.37
C ASP A 71 -3.44 -9.78 23.38
N MET A 72 -3.04 -10.89 24.02
CA MET A 72 -1.64 -11.31 24.08
C MET A 72 -1.12 -11.72 22.70
N TYR A 73 -1.93 -12.39 21.90
CA TYR A 73 -1.57 -12.82 20.55
C TYR A 73 -1.28 -11.65 19.61
N LEU A 74 -2.12 -10.62 19.62
CA LEU A 74 -1.96 -9.41 18.80
C LEU A 74 -0.84 -8.52 19.34
N SER A 75 -0.75 -8.34 20.66
CA SER A 75 0.34 -7.59 21.30
C SER A 75 1.72 -8.15 20.92
N ALA A 76 1.85 -9.48 20.84
CA ALA A 76 3.10 -10.13 20.44
C ALA A 76 3.50 -9.87 18.97
N ARG A 77 2.53 -9.57 18.10
CA ARG A 77 2.74 -9.28 16.67
C ARG A 77 2.81 -7.81 16.34
N LEU A 78 2.35 -6.95 17.26
CA LEU A 78 2.28 -5.51 17.08
C LEU A 78 3.64 -4.89 16.68
N PRO A 79 4.81 -5.30 17.24
CA PRO A 79 6.10 -4.78 16.79
C PRO A 79 6.41 -5.12 15.33
N VAL A 80 6.10 -6.35 14.90
CA VAL A 80 6.32 -6.80 13.51
C VAL A 80 5.37 -6.07 12.56
N MET A 81 4.10 -5.93 12.93
CA MET A 81 3.13 -5.13 12.17
C MET A 81 3.60 -3.68 12.02
N HIS A 82 4.12 -3.07 13.09
CA HIS A 82 4.62 -1.70 13.04
C HIS A 82 5.79 -1.55 12.04
N GLU A 83 6.74 -2.50 12.05
CA GLU A 83 7.85 -2.52 11.09
C GLU A 83 7.35 -2.62 9.63
N ILE A 84 6.36 -3.48 9.36
CA ILE A 84 5.74 -3.63 8.04
C ILE A 84 5.05 -2.33 7.60
N ILE A 85 4.37 -1.65 8.52
CA ILE A 85 3.64 -0.41 8.25
C ILE A 85 4.59 0.74 7.93
N GLU A 86 5.67 0.90 8.71
CA GLU A 86 6.66 1.96 8.48
C GLU A 86 7.51 1.69 7.23
N SER A 87 7.80 0.42 6.92
CA SER A 87 8.56 0.06 5.71
C SER A 87 7.79 0.35 4.43
N PHE A 88 6.46 0.17 4.44
CA PHE A 88 5.60 0.45 3.29
C PHE A 88 5.24 1.93 3.14
N ARG A 89 5.26 2.71 4.23
CA ARG A 89 4.86 4.13 4.25
C ARG A 89 5.46 5.00 3.13
N PRO A 90 6.75 4.88 2.72
CA PRO A 90 7.30 5.66 1.61
C PRO A 90 6.67 5.37 0.24
N SER A 91 6.02 4.22 0.09
CA SER A 91 5.33 3.81 -1.14
C SER A 91 3.89 4.33 -1.22
N VAL A 92 3.32 4.77 -0.10
CA VAL A 92 1.97 5.35 -0.03
C VAL A 92 1.97 6.75 -0.66
N PRO A 93 0.99 7.10 -1.52
CA PRO A 93 0.88 8.44 -2.07
C PRO A 93 0.76 9.49 -0.96
N GLN A 94 1.45 10.62 -1.10
CA GLN A 94 1.49 11.67 -0.06
C GLN A 94 0.11 12.14 0.43
N LYS A 95 -0.87 12.19 -0.49
CA LYS A 95 -2.27 12.56 -0.19
C LYS A 95 -2.99 11.57 0.72
N ASP A 96 -2.56 10.31 0.70
CA ASP A 96 -3.18 9.18 1.40
C ASP A 96 -2.48 8.87 2.73
N ILE A 97 -1.28 9.43 2.98
CA ILE A 97 -0.53 9.28 4.24
C ILE A 97 -1.36 9.59 5.50
N PRO A 98 -2.18 10.67 5.55
CA PRO A 98 -2.99 10.93 6.74
C PRO A 98 -4.03 9.83 7.00
N ALA A 99 -4.66 9.32 5.94
CA ALA A 99 -5.65 8.25 6.05
C ALA A 99 -4.98 6.91 6.41
N TYR A 100 -3.82 6.62 5.82
CA TYR A 100 -3.01 5.45 6.15
C TYR A 100 -2.59 5.42 7.63
N ASN A 101 -2.10 6.54 8.14
CA ASN A 101 -1.73 6.65 9.55
C ASN A 101 -2.94 6.45 10.46
N ASN A 102 -4.08 7.05 10.12
CA ASN A 102 -5.32 6.89 10.88
C ASN A 102 -5.82 5.43 10.85
N ASP A 103 -5.72 4.73 9.72
CA ASP A 103 -6.07 3.30 9.64
C ASP A 103 -5.13 2.44 10.50
N TRP A 104 -3.84 2.78 10.57
CA TRP A 104 -2.88 2.15 11.48
C TRP A 104 -3.21 2.42 12.95
N ASP A 105 -3.49 3.67 13.32
CA ASP A 105 -3.85 4.05 14.69
C ASP A 105 -5.12 3.30 15.14
N ASN A 106 -6.14 3.21 14.28
CA ASN A 106 -7.35 2.44 14.58
C ASN A 106 -7.07 0.94 14.79
N TYR A 107 -6.14 0.36 14.03
CA TYR A 107 -5.71 -1.02 14.22
C TYR A 107 -4.94 -1.20 15.53
N TYR A 108 -4.04 -0.27 15.84
CA TYR A 108 -3.26 -0.26 17.06
C TYR A 108 -4.16 -0.16 18.30
N ASP A 109 -5.11 0.77 18.30
CA ASP A 109 -6.10 0.95 19.37
C ASP A 109 -6.98 -0.29 19.51
N PHE A 110 -7.40 -0.90 18.40
CA PHE A 110 -8.13 -2.18 18.45
C PHE A 110 -7.32 -3.27 19.15
N CYS A 111 -6.02 -3.38 18.89
CA CYS A 111 -5.15 -4.37 19.53
C CYS A 111 -5.04 -4.14 21.05
N ALA A 112 -5.08 -2.89 21.50
CA ALA A 112 -5.06 -2.54 22.92
C ALA A 112 -6.43 -2.77 23.61
N GLU A 113 -7.53 -2.60 22.89
CA GLU A 113 -8.88 -2.71 23.44
C GLU A 113 -9.46 -4.13 23.42
N VAL A 114 -9.06 -4.97 22.47
CA VAL A 114 -9.66 -6.28 22.25
C VAL A 114 -9.28 -7.24 23.38
N THR A 115 -10.26 -7.95 23.92
CA THR A 115 -10.08 -8.98 24.94
C THR A 115 -10.94 -10.19 24.63
N ASP A 116 -10.56 -11.35 25.17
CA ASP A 116 -11.35 -12.57 25.02
C ASP A 116 -12.79 -12.40 25.53
N ASP A 117 -12.98 -11.69 26.64
CA ASP A 117 -14.30 -11.42 27.22
C ASP A 117 -15.21 -10.67 26.24
N LYS A 118 -14.67 -9.65 25.55
CA LYS A 118 -15.42 -8.91 24.51
C LYS A 118 -15.78 -9.79 23.32
N CYS A 119 -14.90 -10.73 22.95
CA CYS A 119 -15.21 -11.71 21.91
C CYS A 119 -16.33 -12.66 22.34
N VAL A 120 -16.29 -13.18 23.57
CA VAL A 120 -17.33 -14.07 24.12
C VAL A 120 -18.66 -13.33 24.27
N GLU A 121 -18.63 -12.09 24.73
CA GLU A 121 -19.83 -11.25 24.88
C GLU A 121 -20.50 -10.97 23.53
N ALA A 122 -19.71 -10.67 22.49
CA ALA A 122 -20.22 -10.46 21.13
C ALA A 122 -20.76 -11.75 20.49
N GLU A 123 -20.20 -12.92 20.81
CA GLU A 123 -20.75 -14.22 20.39
C GLU A 123 -22.09 -14.53 21.08
N ALA A 124 -22.25 -14.11 22.34
CA ALA A 124 -23.49 -14.28 23.09
C ALA A 124 -24.59 -13.26 22.74
N ASN A 125 -24.20 -12.06 22.31
CA ASN A 125 -25.12 -10.97 21.96
C ASN A 125 -24.84 -10.41 20.55
N PRO A 126 -25.62 -10.83 19.53
CA PRO A 126 -25.44 -10.37 18.15
C PRO A 126 -25.66 -8.87 17.93
N SER A 127 -26.19 -8.15 18.92
CA SER A 127 -26.36 -6.69 18.87
C SER A 127 -25.06 -5.93 19.12
N LEU A 128 -24.05 -6.59 19.69
CA LEU A 128 -22.73 -6.00 19.94
C LEU A 128 -21.85 -6.07 18.68
N PRO A 129 -20.94 -5.09 18.49
CA PRO A 129 -19.98 -5.13 17.40
C PRO A 129 -19.08 -6.37 17.49
N ASP A 130 -19.08 -7.21 16.46
CA ASP A 130 -18.24 -8.41 16.38
C ASP A 130 -16.75 -8.03 16.22
N PRO A 131 -15.89 -8.32 17.21
CA PRO A 131 -14.46 -8.00 17.14
C PRO A 131 -13.74 -8.67 15.96
N LYS A 132 -14.19 -9.84 15.51
CA LYS A 132 -13.61 -10.56 14.36
C LYS A 132 -13.87 -9.79 13.07
N LYS A 133 -15.10 -9.29 12.90
CA LYS A 133 -15.46 -8.42 11.76
C LYS A 133 -14.74 -7.09 11.82
N LYS A 134 -14.64 -6.47 13.01
CA LYS A 134 -13.88 -5.21 13.19
C LYS A 134 -12.41 -5.41 12.83
N PHE A 135 -11.77 -6.46 13.32
CA PHE A 135 -10.40 -6.83 12.97
C PHE A 135 -10.22 -6.99 11.46
N HIS A 136 -11.09 -7.77 10.81
CA HIS A 136 -11.01 -7.99 9.36
C HIS A 136 -11.14 -6.68 8.58
N ALA A 137 -12.05 -5.80 8.98
CA ALA A 137 -12.24 -4.49 8.35
C ALA A 137 -11.00 -3.60 8.49
N LEU A 138 -10.37 -3.58 9.66
CA LEU A 138 -9.14 -2.80 9.93
C LEU A 138 -7.94 -3.33 9.13
N VAL A 139 -7.75 -4.64 9.05
CA VAL A 139 -6.69 -5.22 8.22
C VAL A 139 -6.95 -4.96 6.74
N SER A 140 -8.21 -5.02 6.31
CA SER A 140 -8.59 -4.74 4.92
C SER A 140 -8.42 -3.25 4.55
N SER A 141 -8.67 -2.32 5.48
CA SER A 141 -8.42 -0.89 5.23
C SER A 141 -6.93 -0.60 5.03
N LEU A 142 -6.07 -1.25 5.83
CA LEU A 142 -4.61 -1.18 5.66
C LEU A 142 -4.15 -1.79 4.32
N LEU A 143 -4.70 -2.94 3.92
CA LEU A 143 -4.31 -3.60 2.68
C LEU A 143 -4.75 -2.84 1.42
N ARG A 144 -5.80 -2.01 1.50
CA ARG A 144 -6.28 -1.19 0.38
C ARG A 144 -5.20 -0.25 -0.19
N TYR A 145 -4.22 0.15 0.61
CA TYR A 145 -3.13 1.02 0.12
C TYR A 145 -2.11 0.28 -0.77
N ALA A 146 -2.23 -1.05 -0.84
CA ALA A 146 -1.43 -1.93 -1.68
C ALA A 146 -2.26 -2.64 -2.78
N ASP A 147 -3.48 -2.15 -3.06
CA ASP A 147 -4.32 -2.60 -4.18
C ASP A 147 -4.18 -1.70 -5.43
#